data_AF-A0A6M0IE12-F1
#
_entry.id   AF-A0A6M0IE12-F1
#
_cell.length_a   1.000
_cell.length_b   1.000
_cell.length_c   1.000
_cell.angle_alpha   90.00
_cell.angle_beta   90.00
_cell.angle_gamma   90.00
#
_symmetry.space_group_name_H-M   'P 1'
#
loop_
_entity.id
_entity.type
_entity.pdbx_description
1 polymer ?
#
loop_
_entity_poly.entity_id
_entity_poly.type
_entity_poly.pdbx_seq_one_letter_code
_entity_poly.pdbx_strand_id
1 'polypeptide(L)'
;MDFYFAKLNYNKTLFYTGKEADLIDVVVKALNNSGTIHFRSSPFTFADVEIIEHKGVQMIIGKLVKYRDEEDTTMDVPNQKTKSQTVLDKVFAQSNFIIEFKENILLYNENKNIAKASFIDRFNQLITKGLINYNLAYECEAIPIHDNYSFYESLQKLKTVFYLELTIHPTNPYPIDLIQDIDKKLNTQNVSQKKTKYKAKKGGLNINDEEIKNNSIYTDVGYGIGKAMGETKSGKQITISSTKSERQKKANIDEFNSMRPFEIIDQINKLIDEKN
;
A
#
# COMPACT_ATOMS: atom_id res chain seq x y z
N MET A 1 -4.34 11.28 13.99
CA MET A 1 -4.29 11.25 12.50
C MET A 1 -4.55 9.83 12.04
N ASP A 2 -5.36 9.62 11.00
CA ASP A 2 -5.68 8.25 10.54
C ASP A 2 -4.54 7.70 9.67
N PHE A 3 -3.98 6.56 10.10
CA PHE A 3 -3.05 5.73 9.35
C PHE A 3 -3.77 4.50 8.81
N TYR A 4 -3.54 4.21 7.54
CA TYR A 4 -4.08 3.09 6.81
C TYR A 4 -3.04 1.98 6.70
N PHE A 5 -3.51 0.75 6.72
CA PHE A 5 -2.66 -0.43 6.68
C PHE A 5 -2.59 -0.97 5.25
N ALA A 6 -1.39 -1.32 4.83
CA ALA A 6 -1.10 -2.12 3.65
C ALA A 6 -0.08 -3.20 4.02
N LYS A 7 -0.12 -4.33 3.32
CA LYS A 7 0.89 -5.38 3.39
C LYS A 7 1.94 -5.11 2.33
N LEU A 8 3.20 -5.19 2.70
CA LEU A 8 4.33 -5.15 1.78
C LEU A 8 4.61 -6.56 1.30
N ASN A 9 4.33 -6.80 0.03
CA ASN A 9 4.59 -8.07 -0.63
C ASN A 9 5.91 -7.96 -1.37
N TYR A 10 6.85 -8.80 -0.97
CA TYR A 10 8.15 -8.93 -1.60
C TYR A 10 8.16 -10.20 -2.45
N ASN A 11 8.84 -10.20 -3.60
CA ASN A 11 9.11 -11.46 -4.30
C ASN A 11 10.11 -12.30 -3.50
N LYS A 12 9.93 -13.63 -3.47
CA LYS A 12 10.78 -14.60 -2.75
C LYS A 12 12.27 -14.48 -3.08
N THR A 13 12.62 -13.92 -4.23
CA THR A 13 14.02 -13.70 -4.61
C THR A 13 14.80 -12.82 -3.62
N LEU A 14 14.13 -11.98 -2.83
CA LEU A 14 14.73 -11.19 -1.75
C LEU A 14 15.22 -12.02 -0.55
N PHE A 15 14.64 -13.20 -0.31
CA PHE A 15 14.85 -13.97 0.93
C PHE A 15 15.86 -15.11 0.78
N TYR A 16 16.46 -15.31 -0.40
CA TYR A 16 17.44 -16.39 -0.60
C TYR A 16 18.69 -16.26 0.27
N THR A 17 19.01 -15.06 0.79
CA THR A 17 20.17 -14.87 1.69
C THR A 17 19.84 -15.15 3.16
N GLY A 18 18.56 -15.31 3.53
CA GLY A 18 18.15 -15.69 4.88
C GLY A 18 18.43 -14.65 5.98
N LYS A 19 18.65 -13.38 5.64
CA LYS A 19 18.95 -12.32 6.62
C LYS A 19 17.93 -11.19 6.51
N GLU A 20 17.03 -11.06 7.48
CA GLU A 20 16.10 -9.92 7.60
C GLU A 20 16.83 -8.57 7.64
N ALA A 21 18.06 -8.53 8.20
CA ALA A 21 18.92 -7.35 8.17
C ALA A 21 19.24 -6.88 6.74
N ASP A 22 19.28 -7.79 5.76
CA ASP A 22 19.47 -7.43 4.35
C ASP A 22 18.21 -6.77 3.77
N LEU A 23 17.01 -7.11 4.28
CA LEU A 23 15.74 -6.57 3.77
C LEU A 23 15.57 -5.10 4.12
N ILE A 24 15.84 -4.72 5.38
CA ILE A 24 15.74 -3.31 5.83
C ILE A 24 16.69 -2.45 5.01
N ASP A 25 17.96 -2.87 4.91
CA ASP A 25 18.98 -2.17 4.12
C ASP A 25 18.58 -2.05 2.65
N VAL A 26 18.07 -3.11 2.04
CA VAL A 26 17.61 -3.10 0.64
C VAL A 26 16.46 -2.11 0.47
N VAL A 27 15.47 -2.13 1.37
CA VAL A 27 14.30 -1.24 1.29
C VAL A 27 14.69 0.21 1.50
N VAL A 28 15.52 0.52 2.50
CA VAL A 28 16.04 1.90 2.72
C VAL A 28 16.80 2.39 1.50
N LYS A 29 17.67 1.55 0.92
CA LYS A 29 18.41 1.92 -0.29
C LYS A 29 17.46 2.15 -1.47
N ALA A 30 16.43 1.31 -1.64
CA ALA A 30 15.44 1.52 -2.68
C ALA A 30 14.67 2.83 -2.47
N LEU A 31 14.24 3.14 -1.25
CA LEU A 31 13.57 4.40 -0.92
C LEU A 31 14.46 5.61 -1.23
N ASN A 32 15.75 5.56 -0.85
CA ASN A 32 16.70 6.65 -1.10
C ASN A 32 17.13 6.78 -2.57
N ASN A 33 17.04 5.70 -3.36
CA ASN A 33 17.41 5.68 -4.77
C ASN A 33 16.21 5.73 -5.73
N SER A 34 14.99 5.98 -5.25
CA SER A 34 13.80 6.03 -6.11
C SER A 34 13.85 7.16 -7.14
N GLY A 35 14.56 8.24 -6.80
CA GLY A 35 14.47 9.52 -7.52
C GLY A 35 13.02 10.00 -7.61
N THR A 36 12.70 10.69 -8.70
CA THR A 36 11.36 11.27 -8.92
C THR A 36 10.54 10.49 -9.94
N ILE A 37 9.25 10.33 -9.72
CA ILE A 37 8.26 9.94 -10.74
C ILE A 37 7.34 11.11 -11.06
N HIS A 38 6.85 11.16 -12.30
CA HIS A 38 5.88 12.17 -12.71
C HIS A 38 4.52 11.52 -12.92
N PHE A 39 3.50 12.04 -12.26
CA PHE A 39 2.12 11.68 -12.55
C PHE A 39 1.37 12.90 -13.04
N ARG A 40 0.96 12.85 -14.31
CA ARG A 40 0.55 14.03 -15.08
C ARG A 40 1.71 15.04 -15.07
N SER A 41 1.53 16.19 -14.44
CA SER A 41 2.52 17.26 -14.32
C SER A 41 3.06 17.44 -12.89
N SER A 42 2.70 16.55 -11.96
CA SER A 42 3.19 16.66 -10.58
C SER A 42 4.29 15.64 -10.31
N PRO A 43 5.49 16.09 -9.91
CA PRO A 43 6.54 15.20 -9.44
C PRO A 43 6.22 14.65 -8.04
N PHE A 44 6.64 13.41 -7.81
CA PHE A 44 6.58 12.71 -6.52
C PHE A 44 7.94 12.07 -6.21
N THR A 45 8.34 12.08 -4.94
CA THR A 45 9.54 11.41 -4.43
C THR A 45 9.34 10.95 -3.00
N PHE A 46 10.24 10.10 -2.50
CA PHE A 46 10.41 9.91 -1.07
C PHE A 46 11.31 11.00 -0.48
N ALA A 47 11.06 11.37 0.77
CA ALA A 47 11.87 12.31 1.56
C ALA A 47 11.89 11.89 3.03
N ASP A 48 12.88 12.41 3.77
CA ASP A 48 13.03 12.22 5.22
C ASP A 48 12.99 10.74 5.63
N VAL A 49 13.65 9.88 4.85
CA VAL A 49 13.68 8.42 5.08
C VAL A 49 14.71 8.09 6.15
N GLU A 50 14.26 7.55 7.27
CA GLU A 50 15.11 7.25 8.42
C GLU A 50 14.78 5.85 8.98
N ILE A 51 15.83 5.14 9.41
CA ILE A 51 15.67 3.93 10.24
C ILE A 51 15.56 4.39 11.68
N ILE A 52 14.51 3.94 12.35
CA ILE A 52 14.34 4.12 13.80
C ILE A 52 14.41 2.76 14.48
N GLU A 53 15.10 2.71 15.62
CA GLU A 53 15.24 1.49 16.41
C GLU A 53 14.86 1.75 17.86
N HIS A 54 14.04 0.86 18.42
CA HIS A 54 13.71 0.86 19.83
C HIS A 54 13.45 -0.55 20.35
N LYS A 55 14.09 -0.91 21.48
CA LYS A 55 13.97 -2.24 22.12
C LYS A 55 14.22 -3.41 21.13
N GLY A 56 15.16 -3.24 20.20
CA GLY A 56 15.48 -4.25 19.18
C GLY A 56 14.46 -4.36 18.03
N VAL A 57 13.47 -3.47 17.97
CA VAL A 57 12.54 -3.36 16.84
C VAL A 57 13.02 -2.24 15.94
N GLN A 58 13.24 -2.55 14.66
CA GLN A 58 13.62 -1.59 13.62
C GLN A 58 12.42 -1.30 12.71
N MET A 59 12.18 -0.02 12.45
CA MET A 59 11.18 0.46 11.49
C MET A 59 11.81 1.50 10.58
N ILE A 60 11.23 1.70 9.40
CA ILE A 60 11.56 2.85 8.55
C ILE A 60 10.43 3.85 8.66
N ILE A 61 10.76 5.12 8.88
CA ILE A 61 9.83 6.23 8.71
C ILE A 61 10.22 7.03 7.48
N GLY A 62 9.26 7.70 6.87
CA GLY A 62 9.53 8.61 5.77
C GLY A 62 8.29 9.32 5.26
N LYS A 63 8.46 10.07 4.17
CA LYS A 63 7.39 10.85 3.55
C LYS A 63 7.31 10.58 2.06
N LEU A 64 6.09 10.40 1.56
CA LEU A 64 5.80 10.58 0.14
C LEU A 64 5.49 12.06 -0.10
N VAL A 65 6.34 12.71 -0.87
CA VAL A 65 6.26 14.15 -1.14
C VAL A 65 5.83 14.39 -2.57
N LYS A 66 4.86 15.30 -2.72
CA LYS A 66 4.46 15.90 -3.98
C LYS A 66 4.91 17.35 -3.97
N TYR A 67 5.68 17.77 -4.95
CA TYR A 67 6.21 19.13 -5.05
C TYR A 67 5.89 19.76 -6.40
N ARG A 68 6.08 21.08 -6.52
CA ARG A 68 5.94 21.83 -7.76
C ARG A 68 6.71 23.14 -7.67
N ASP A 69 7.10 23.68 -8.81
CA ASP A 69 7.53 25.07 -8.87
C ASP A 69 6.31 25.98 -8.65
N GLU A 70 6.49 27.05 -7.88
CA GLU A 70 5.44 28.02 -7.59
C GLU A 70 6.00 29.43 -7.70
N GLU A 71 5.26 30.31 -8.38
CA GLU A 71 5.55 31.74 -8.37
C GLU A 71 5.02 32.35 -7.07
N ASP A 72 5.93 32.75 -6.18
CA ASP A 72 5.59 33.51 -5.00
C ASP A 72 5.74 35.00 -5.29
N THR A 73 4.68 35.75 -5.03
CA THR A 73 4.67 37.22 -5.16
C THR A 73 4.85 37.84 -3.78
N THR A 74 5.92 38.63 -3.61
CA THR A 74 6.22 39.35 -2.37
C THR A 74 6.08 40.85 -2.56
N MET A 75 5.82 41.58 -1.47
CA MET A 75 5.74 43.04 -1.49
C MET A 75 7.11 43.65 -1.14
N ASP A 76 7.67 44.41 -2.05
CA ASP A 76 8.80 45.30 -1.78
C ASP A 76 8.25 46.54 -1.08
N VAL A 77 8.21 46.50 0.26
CA VAL A 77 7.66 47.56 1.11
C VAL A 77 8.33 48.92 0.86
N PRO A 78 9.68 49.03 0.77
CA PRO A 78 10.34 50.28 0.43
C PRO A 78 9.93 50.88 -0.93
N ASN A 79 9.76 50.04 -1.96
CA ASN A 79 9.48 50.51 -3.31
C ASN A 79 7.99 50.48 -3.69
N GLN A 80 7.13 50.02 -2.79
CA GLN A 80 5.70 49.79 -3.00
C GLN A 80 5.38 49.00 -4.28
N LYS A 81 6.20 48.00 -4.59
CA LYS A 81 6.06 47.16 -5.79
C LYS A 81 5.96 45.70 -5.42
N THR A 82 5.22 44.94 -6.23
CA THR A 82 5.27 43.48 -6.15
C THR A 82 6.53 42.97 -6.85
N LYS A 83 7.13 41.92 -6.28
CA LYS A 83 8.22 41.14 -6.87
C LYS A 83 7.79 39.70 -6.96
N SER A 84 7.75 39.16 -8.17
CA SER A 84 7.51 37.73 -8.39
C SER A 84 8.85 36.99 -8.41
N GLN A 85 8.93 35.89 -7.67
CA GLN A 85 10.06 34.97 -7.71
C GLN A 85 9.52 33.55 -7.87
N THR A 86 10.21 32.74 -8.68
CA THR A 86 9.91 31.31 -8.77
C THR A 86 10.62 30.58 -7.65
N VAL A 87 9.84 29.93 -6.79
CA VAL A 87 10.35 28.97 -5.79
C VAL A 87 10.32 27.60 -6.45
N LEU A 88 11.51 27.06 -6.71
CA LEU A 88 11.66 25.72 -7.28
C LEU A 88 11.36 24.65 -6.22
N ASP A 89 10.81 23.53 -6.66
CA ASP A 89 10.60 22.32 -5.85
C ASP A 89 9.85 22.53 -4.53
N LYS A 90 8.94 23.50 -4.46
CA LYS A 90 8.14 23.77 -3.27
C LYS A 90 7.25 22.57 -2.95
N VAL A 91 7.34 22.09 -1.71
CA VAL A 91 6.50 20.99 -1.21
C VAL A 91 5.03 21.42 -1.23
N PHE A 92 4.25 20.78 -2.09
CA PHE A 92 2.82 21.04 -2.24
C PHE A 92 1.98 20.15 -1.33
N ALA A 93 2.43 18.91 -1.12
CA ALA A 93 1.79 17.96 -0.21
C ALA A 93 2.77 16.90 0.27
N GLN A 94 2.52 16.36 1.45
CA GLN A 94 3.27 15.25 2.00
C GLN A 94 2.36 14.30 2.77
N SER A 95 2.73 13.03 2.78
CA SER A 95 2.09 11.95 3.51
C SER A 95 3.17 11.12 4.18
N ASN A 96 3.06 10.92 5.49
CA ASN A 96 3.97 10.12 6.28
C ASN A 96 3.71 8.63 6.04
N PHE A 97 4.76 7.83 6.11
CA PHE A 97 4.66 6.39 6.13
C PHE A 97 5.62 5.76 7.13
N ILE A 98 5.27 4.54 7.54
CA ILE A 98 6.04 3.71 8.45
C ILE A 98 6.07 2.30 7.87
N ILE A 99 7.25 1.70 7.79
CA ILE A 99 7.43 0.30 7.41
C ILE A 99 7.86 -0.48 8.64
N GLU A 100 7.05 -1.47 9.01
CA GLU A 100 7.33 -2.45 10.05
C GLU A 100 7.61 -3.80 9.38
N PHE A 101 8.75 -4.41 9.70
CA PHE A 101 9.28 -5.56 8.96
C PHE A 101 8.86 -6.92 9.51
N LYS A 102 8.61 -7.03 10.82
CA LYS A 102 8.18 -8.27 11.45
C LYS A 102 6.91 -8.80 10.81
N GLU A 103 5.93 -7.93 10.63
CA GLU A 103 4.66 -8.24 10.00
C GLU A 103 4.57 -7.73 8.55
N ASN A 104 5.63 -7.12 8.00
CA ASN A 104 5.67 -6.55 6.65
C ASN A 104 4.49 -5.59 6.39
N ILE A 105 4.26 -4.68 7.35
CA ILE A 105 3.17 -3.72 7.31
C ILE A 105 3.71 -2.36 6.87
N LEU A 106 3.02 -1.76 5.90
CA LEU A 106 3.13 -0.35 5.57
C LEU A 106 1.96 0.39 6.20
N LEU A 107 2.27 1.33 7.08
CA LEU A 107 1.33 2.32 7.58
C LEU A 107 1.52 3.61 6.81
N TYR A 108 0.44 4.27 6.43
CA TYR A 108 0.52 5.56 5.76
C TYR A 108 -0.72 6.40 6.02
N ASN A 109 -0.59 7.72 6.07
CA ASN A 109 -1.74 8.61 6.24
C ASN A 109 -2.15 9.25 4.91
N GLU A 110 -3.44 9.54 4.74
CA GLU A 110 -3.85 10.38 3.60
C GLU A 110 -3.64 11.86 3.89
N ASN A 111 -3.48 12.63 2.81
CA ASN A 111 -3.49 14.08 2.83
C ASN A 111 -4.52 14.55 1.79
N LYS A 112 -5.11 15.75 1.96
CA LYS A 112 -6.04 16.37 1.00
C LYS A 112 -5.55 16.28 -0.46
N ASN A 113 -4.23 16.33 -0.67
CA ASN A 113 -3.60 16.34 -1.99
C ASN A 113 -2.94 14.99 -2.37
N ILE A 114 -2.95 14.00 -1.47
CA ILE A 114 -2.44 12.64 -1.67
C ILE A 114 -3.44 11.67 -1.04
N ALA A 115 -4.46 11.28 -1.81
CA ALA A 115 -5.47 10.31 -1.37
C ALA A 115 -4.88 8.90 -1.23
N LYS A 116 -5.52 8.05 -0.42
CA LYS A 116 -5.07 6.66 -0.13
C LYS A 116 -4.60 5.87 -1.35
N ALA A 117 -5.45 5.77 -2.38
CA ALA A 117 -5.13 5.03 -3.60
C ALA A 117 -3.94 5.66 -4.35
N SER A 118 -3.87 6.99 -4.38
CA SER A 118 -2.73 7.68 -4.97
C SER A 118 -1.45 7.47 -4.17
N PHE A 119 -1.52 7.34 -2.84
CA PHE A 119 -0.35 7.01 -2.03
C PHE A 119 0.20 5.65 -2.44
N ILE A 120 -0.63 4.59 -2.40
CA ILE A 120 -0.23 3.22 -2.74
C ILE A 120 0.33 3.15 -4.16
N ASP A 121 -0.38 3.73 -5.14
CA ASP A 121 0.06 3.70 -6.53
C ASP A 121 1.44 4.37 -6.72
N ARG A 122 1.69 5.51 -6.04
CA ARG A 122 2.97 6.23 -6.16
C ARG A 122 4.08 5.56 -5.36
N PHE A 123 3.75 5.05 -4.18
CA PHE A 123 4.67 4.27 -3.34
C PHE A 123 5.19 3.07 -4.13
N ASN A 124 4.29 2.25 -4.72
CA ASN A 124 4.67 1.08 -5.51
C ASN A 124 5.54 1.44 -6.72
N GLN A 125 5.22 2.54 -7.42
CA GLN A 125 6.04 3.00 -8.55
C GLN A 125 7.43 3.47 -8.12
N LEU A 126 7.52 4.24 -7.03
CA LEU A 126 8.79 4.77 -6.53
C LEU A 126 9.68 3.67 -5.94
N ILE A 127 9.13 2.78 -5.11
CA ILE A 127 9.92 1.68 -4.53
C ILE A 127 10.44 0.74 -5.61
N THR A 128 9.61 0.41 -6.61
CA THR A 128 10.02 -0.40 -7.76
C THR A 128 11.13 0.29 -8.55
N LYS A 129 10.99 1.60 -8.83
CA LYS A 129 12.04 2.38 -9.49
C LYS A 129 13.34 2.39 -8.67
N GLY A 130 13.23 2.52 -7.35
CA GLY A 130 14.37 2.48 -6.44
C GLY A 130 15.11 1.14 -6.44
N LEU A 131 14.37 0.04 -6.42
CA LEU A 131 14.93 -1.31 -6.55
C LEU A 131 15.66 -1.49 -7.89
N ILE A 132 15.04 -1.05 -9.00
CA ILE A 132 15.66 -1.08 -10.33
C ILE A 132 16.94 -0.25 -10.36
N ASN A 133 16.92 0.99 -9.84
CA ASN A 133 18.09 1.86 -9.80
C ASN A 133 19.22 1.28 -8.96
N TYR A 134 18.90 0.46 -7.97
CA TYR A 134 19.88 -0.26 -7.16
C TYR A 134 20.28 -1.63 -7.76
N ASN A 135 19.95 -1.88 -9.04
CA ASN A 135 20.22 -3.12 -9.77
C ASN A 135 19.65 -4.38 -9.11
N LEU A 136 18.52 -4.23 -8.43
CA LEU A 136 17.82 -5.33 -7.82
C LEU A 136 16.64 -5.75 -8.69
N ALA A 137 16.64 -7.01 -9.14
CA ALA A 137 15.54 -7.62 -9.89
C ALA A 137 14.38 -8.04 -8.95
N TYR A 138 14.07 -7.19 -7.98
CA TYR A 138 13.08 -7.46 -6.95
C TYR A 138 11.80 -6.68 -7.20
N GLU A 139 10.68 -7.28 -6.82
CA GLU A 139 9.37 -6.64 -6.84
C GLU A 139 8.93 -6.42 -5.39
N CYS A 140 8.46 -5.21 -5.10
CA CYS A 140 7.85 -4.83 -3.84
C CYS A 140 6.51 -4.17 -4.15
N GLU A 141 5.43 -4.74 -3.64
CA GLU A 141 4.07 -4.25 -3.84
C GLU A 141 3.37 -4.06 -2.50
N ALA A 142 3.04 -2.82 -2.17
CA ALA A 142 2.13 -2.49 -1.10
C ALA A 142 0.69 -2.75 -1.56
N ILE A 143 -0.02 -3.64 -0.85
CA ILE A 143 -1.43 -3.97 -1.10
C ILE A 143 -2.24 -3.58 0.14
N PRO A 144 -3.31 -2.75 0.00
CA PRO A 144 -4.17 -2.38 1.12
C PRO A 144 -4.68 -3.60 1.92
N ILE A 145 -4.67 -3.47 3.25
CA ILE A 145 -5.33 -4.41 4.16
C ILE A 145 -6.72 -3.85 4.45
N HIS A 146 -7.73 -4.70 4.38
CA HIS A 146 -9.11 -4.32 4.65
C HIS A 146 -9.62 -4.98 5.93
N ASP A 147 -10.71 -4.44 6.47
CA ASP A 147 -11.44 -5.15 7.51
C ASP A 147 -11.95 -6.50 6.95
N ASN A 148 -11.94 -7.54 7.78
CA ASN A 148 -12.20 -8.92 7.35
C ASN A 148 -13.45 -9.02 6.44
N TYR A 149 -13.31 -9.77 5.35
CA TYR A 149 -14.35 -10.04 4.36
C TYR A 149 -14.86 -8.82 3.57
N SER A 150 -14.19 -7.66 3.58
CA SER A 150 -14.69 -6.46 2.91
C SER A 150 -14.99 -6.65 1.42
N PHE A 151 -14.11 -7.34 0.68
CA PHE A 151 -14.27 -7.55 -0.75
C PHE A 151 -15.33 -8.62 -0.99
N TYR A 152 -15.24 -9.75 -0.28
CA TYR A 152 -16.19 -10.86 -0.41
C TYR A 152 -17.62 -10.44 -0.03
N GLU A 153 -17.81 -9.72 1.07
CA GLU A 153 -19.10 -9.13 1.44
C GLU A 153 -19.62 -8.17 0.37
N SER A 154 -18.73 -7.43 -0.28
CA SER A 154 -19.11 -6.54 -1.38
C SER A 154 -19.60 -7.33 -2.59
N LEU A 155 -19.03 -8.51 -2.87
CA LEU A 155 -19.58 -9.44 -3.86
C LEU A 155 -20.97 -9.94 -3.46
N GLN A 156 -21.17 -10.30 -2.20
CA GLN A 156 -22.46 -10.81 -1.69
C GLN A 156 -23.60 -9.78 -1.75
N LYS A 157 -23.27 -8.48 -1.77
CA LYS A 157 -24.27 -7.40 -1.92
C LYS A 157 -24.77 -7.22 -3.36
N LEU A 158 -24.07 -7.77 -4.35
CA LEU A 158 -24.51 -7.76 -5.73
C LEU A 158 -25.67 -8.74 -5.93
N LYS A 159 -26.64 -8.35 -6.74
CA LYS A 159 -27.71 -9.24 -7.21
C LYS A 159 -27.14 -10.29 -8.17
N THR A 160 -26.25 -9.86 -9.07
CA THR A 160 -25.62 -10.73 -10.05
C THR A 160 -24.17 -10.30 -10.27
N VAL A 161 -23.22 -11.24 -10.26
CA VAL A 161 -21.82 -10.99 -10.64
C VAL A 161 -21.57 -11.54 -12.04
N PHE A 162 -21.14 -10.69 -12.97
CA PHE A 162 -20.89 -11.09 -14.36
C PHE A 162 -19.43 -11.44 -14.63
N TYR A 163 -18.52 -10.78 -13.91
CA TYR A 163 -17.08 -10.92 -14.04
C TYR A 163 -16.43 -10.82 -12.67
N LEU A 164 -15.43 -11.66 -12.43
CA LEU A 164 -14.57 -11.61 -11.26
C LEU A 164 -13.12 -11.90 -11.69
N GLU A 165 -12.21 -11.06 -11.25
CA GLU A 165 -10.77 -11.25 -11.37
C GLU A 165 -10.17 -11.20 -9.98
N LEU A 166 -9.41 -12.25 -9.65
CA LEU A 166 -8.67 -12.36 -8.40
C LEU A 166 -7.21 -12.58 -8.76
N THR A 167 -6.34 -11.76 -8.20
CA THR A 167 -4.90 -11.89 -8.27
C THR A 167 -4.40 -12.11 -6.85
N ILE A 168 -3.71 -13.20 -6.58
CA ILE A 168 -3.22 -13.54 -5.24
C ILE A 168 -1.73 -13.86 -5.27
N HIS A 169 -1.05 -13.54 -4.18
CA HIS A 169 0.37 -13.76 -3.98
C HIS A 169 0.56 -14.78 -2.85
N PRO A 170 1.58 -15.65 -2.91
CA PRO A 170 1.98 -16.42 -1.74
C PRO A 170 2.38 -15.44 -0.63
N THR A 171 2.10 -15.84 0.60
CA THR A 171 2.59 -15.16 1.77
C THR A 171 4.11 -15.17 1.80
N ASN A 172 4.68 -14.05 2.21
CA ASN A 172 6.12 -13.86 2.28
C ASN A 172 6.46 -12.80 3.34
N PRO A 173 7.41 -13.06 4.26
CA PRO A 173 8.04 -14.35 4.56
C PRO A 173 7.19 -15.23 5.48
N TYR A 174 6.20 -14.66 6.18
CA TYR A 174 5.44 -15.34 7.21
C TYR A 174 4.05 -15.80 6.72
N PRO A 175 3.71 -17.09 6.89
CA PRO A 175 2.39 -17.60 6.55
C PRO A 175 1.32 -17.06 7.50
N ILE A 176 0.12 -16.83 6.94
CA ILE A 176 -1.07 -16.46 7.71
C ILE A 176 -1.99 -17.68 7.81
N ASP A 177 -2.42 -18.00 9.04
CA ASP A 177 -3.25 -19.17 9.33
C ASP A 177 -4.56 -19.18 8.50
N LEU A 178 -5.19 -18.02 8.32
CA LEU A 178 -6.45 -17.88 7.60
C LEU A 178 -6.39 -18.35 6.13
N ILE A 179 -5.20 -18.38 5.52
CA ILE A 179 -5.00 -18.68 4.09
C ILE A 179 -4.00 -19.82 3.85
N GLN A 180 -3.64 -20.56 4.90
CA GLN A 180 -2.50 -21.46 4.90
C GLN A 180 -2.59 -22.59 3.85
N ASP A 181 -3.78 -23.08 3.54
CA ASP A 181 -3.96 -24.19 2.60
C ASP A 181 -3.68 -23.80 1.15
N ILE A 182 -4.16 -22.63 0.73
CA ILE A 182 -3.88 -22.10 -0.61
C ILE A 182 -2.43 -21.63 -0.67
N ASP A 183 -1.94 -21.05 0.41
CA ASP A 183 -0.58 -20.55 0.50
C ASP A 183 0.45 -21.67 0.33
N LYS A 184 0.27 -22.78 1.07
CA LYS A 184 1.08 -24.00 0.90
C LYS A 184 1.07 -24.50 -0.54
N LYS A 185 -0.08 -24.46 -1.23
CA LYS A 185 -0.17 -24.86 -2.64
C LYS A 185 0.63 -23.93 -3.56
N LEU A 186 0.46 -22.61 -3.43
CA LEU A 186 1.20 -21.62 -4.22
C LEU A 186 2.71 -21.76 -3.99
N ASN A 187 3.10 -21.93 -2.73
CA ASN A 187 4.50 -22.11 -2.33
C ASN A 187 5.11 -23.39 -2.88
N THR A 188 4.40 -24.52 -2.81
CA THR A 188 4.85 -25.81 -3.36
C THR A 188 5.00 -25.77 -4.88
N GLN A 189 4.14 -25.01 -5.55
CA GLN A 189 4.18 -24.84 -7.01
C GLN A 189 5.20 -23.80 -7.48
N ASN A 190 5.93 -23.16 -6.57
CA ASN A 190 6.86 -22.07 -6.85
C ASN A 190 6.21 -20.92 -7.67
N VAL A 191 4.95 -20.61 -7.35
CA VAL A 191 4.18 -19.55 -8.03
C VAL A 191 4.45 -18.21 -7.34
N SER A 192 4.89 -17.21 -8.10
CA SER A 192 5.05 -15.83 -7.59
C SER A 192 3.71 -15.08 -7.49
N GLN A 193 2.77 -15.40 -8.37
CA GLN A 193 1.44 -14.80 -8.43
C GLN A 193 0.47 -15.72 -9.17
N LYS A 194 -0.75 -15.90 -8.65
CA LYS A 194 -1.85 -16.60 -9.33
C LYS A 194 -2.92 -15.58 -9.72
N LYS A 195 -3.26 -15.55 -11.00
CA LYS A 195 -4.35 -14.73 -11.54
C LYS A 195 -5.48 -15.60 -12.08
N THR A 196 -6.68 -15.41 -11.56
CA THR A 196 -7.86 -16.18 -11.97
C THR A 196 -8.97 -15.24 -12.44
N LYS A 197 -9.56 -15.55 -13.59
CA LYS A 197 -10.64 -14.78 -14.21
C LYS A 197 -11.87 -15.66 -14.40
N TYR A 198 -13.00 -15.20 -13.90
CA TYR A 198 -14.29 -15.84 -14.03
C TYR A 198 -15.22 -14.94 -14.86
N LYS A 199 -15.90 -15.54 -15.83
CA LYS A 199 -16.91 -14.87 -16.66
C LYS A 199 -18.18 -15.70 -16.68
N ALA A 200 -19.30 -15.09 -16.31
CA ALA A 200 -20.58 -15.79 -16.27
C ALA A 200 -21.05 -16.15 -17.69
N LYS A 201 -21.58 -17.37 -17.86
CA LYS A 201 -22.25 -17.78 -19.11
C LYS A 201 -23.69 -17.25 -19.15
N LYS A 202 -24.48 -17.52 -18.11
CA LYS A 202 -25.87 -17.06 -17.92
C LYS A 202 -26.19 -17.07 -16.42
N GLY A 203 -26.97 -16.12 -15.93
CA GLY A 203 -27.44 -16.10 -14.52
C GLY A 203 -26.45 -15.62 -13.46
N GLY A 204 -25.21 -15.29 -13.85
CA GLY A 204 -24.16 -14.81 -12.93
C GLY A 204 -23.18 -15.89 -12.47
N LEU A 205 -22.14 -15.46 -11.74
CA LEU A 205 -21.17 -16.36 -11.10
C LEU A 205 -21.72 -16.87 -9.77
N ASN A 206 -21.45 -18.13 -9.44
CA ASN A 206 -21.65 -18.66 -8.10
C ASN A 206 -20.53 -18.16 -7.18
N ILE A 207 -20.72 -17.01 -6.53
CA ILE A 207 -19.72 -16.43 -5.62
C ILE A 207 -19.53 -17.22 -4.32
N ASN A 208 -20.41 -18.20 -4.03
CA ASN A 208 -20.27 -19.08 -2.87
C ASN A 208 -19.40 -20.31 -3.15
N ASP A 209 -18.86 -20.42 -4.37
CA ASP A 209 -17.81 -21.38 -4.67
C ASP A 209 -16.62 -21.21 -3.70
N GLU A 210 -16.11 -22.34 -3.21
CA GLU A 210 -15.10 -22.35 -2.16
C GLU A 210 -13.78 -21.71 -2.63
N GLU A 211 -13.39 -21.92 -3.90
CA GLU A 211 -12.19 -21.30 -4.45
C GLU A 211 -12.36 -19.78 -4.53
N ILE A 212 -13.52 -19.28 -4.99
CA ILE A 212 -13.80 -17.85 -5.05
C ILE A 212 -13.77 -17.23 -3.65
N LYS A 213 -14.43 -17.87 -2.68
CA LYS A 213 -14.47 -17.40 -1.29
C LYS A 213 -13.07 -17.34 -0.70
N ASN A 214 -12.30 -18.43 -0.78
CA ASN A 214 -10.98 -18.50 -0.18
C ASN A 214 -9.98 -17.56 -0.87
N ASN A 215 -10.01 -17.45 -2.20
CA ASN A 215 -9.17 -16.48 -2.92
C ASN A 215 -9.59 -15.02 -2.63
N SER A 216 -10.85 -14.75 -2.28
CA SER A 216 -11.29 -13.40 -1.88
C SER A 216 -10.69 -12.98 -0.54
N ILE A 217 -10.47 -13.92 0.38
CA ILE A 217 -9.85 -13.64 1.70
C ILE A 217 -8.45 -13.05 1.55
N TYR A 218 -7.66 -13.53 0.57
CA TYR A 218 -6.34 -12.97 0.24
C TYR A 218 -6.40 -11.46 0.00
N THR A 219 -7.49 -10.98 -0.60
CA THR A 219 -7.67 -9.56 -0.91
C THR A 219 -7.87 -8.71 0.34
N ASP A 220 -8.48 -9.28 1.39
CA ASP A 220 -8.74 -8.58 2.63
C ASP A 220 -7.49 -8.53 3.53
N VAL A 221 -6.65 -9.57 3.51
CA VAL A 221 -5.41 -9.63 4.31
C VAL A 221 -4.19 -9.01 3.63
N GLY A 222 -4.36 -8.36 2.47
CA GLY A 222 -3.29 -7.67 1.76
C GLY A 222 -2.36 -8.57 0.93
N TYR A 223 -2.77 -9.80 0.63
CA TYR A 223 -2.04 -10.72 -0.26
C TYR A 223 -2.73 -10.91 -1.61
N GLY A 224 -3.69 -10.05 -1.95
CA GLY A 224 -4.39 -10.14 -3.23
C GLY A 224 -5.14 -8.90 -3.63
N ILE A 225 -5.50 -8.86 -4.91
CA ILE A 225 -6.29 -7.80 -5.53
C ILE A 225 -7.52 -8.45 -6.17
N GLY A 226 -8.69 -7.92 -5.81
CA GLY A 226 -9.97 -8.35 -6.34
C GLY A 226 -10.62 -7.27 -7.18
N LYS A 227 -11.17 -7.65 -8.34
CA LYS A 227 -12.00 -6.78 -9.18
C LYS A 227 -13.22 -7.55 -9.66
N ALA A 228 -14.41 -6.99 -9.46
CA ALA A 228 -15.65 -7.60 -9.92
C ALA A 228 -16.53 -6.60 -10.65
N MET A 229 -17.32 -7.10 -11.60
CA MET A 229 -18.38 -6.34 -12.27
C MET A 229 -19.70 -7.08 -12.05
N GLY A 230 -20.73 -6.34 -11.68
CA GLY A 230 -22.03 -6.91 -11.39
C GLY A 230 -23.15 -5.90 -11.39
N GLU A 231 -24.34 -6.41 -11.12
CA GLU A 231 -25.59 -5.66 -10.99
C GLU A 231 -26.01 -5.63 -9.52
N THR A 232 -26.39 -4.45 -9.05
CA THR A 232 -26.97 -4.25 -7.71
C THR A 232 -28.43 -4.68 -7.66
N LYS A 233 -29.04 -4.73 -6.47
CA LYS A 233 -30.48 -5.04 -6.32
C LYS A 233 -31.40 -4.09 -7.09
N SER A 234 -30.97 -2.83 -7.33
CA SER A 234 -31.71 -1.83 -8.11
C SER A 234 -31.50 -1.93 -9.62
N GLY A 235 -30.73 -2.90 -10.11
CA GLY A 235 -30.45 -3.05 -11.55
C GLY A 235 -29.27 -2.20 -12.06
N LYS A 236 -28.63 -1.39 -11.21
CA LYS A 236 -27.45 -0.60 -11.60
C LYS A 236 -26.21 -1.48 -11.74
N GLN A 237 -25.51 -1.35 -12.85
CA GLN A 237 -24.21 -1.98 -13.07
C GLN A 237 -23.10 -1.20 -12.34
N ILE A 238 -22.25 -1.92 -11.62
CA ILE A 238 -21.13 -1.35 -10.88
C ILE A 238 -19.86 -2.20 -11.03
N THR A 239 -18.72 -1.56 -10.78
CA THR A 239 -17.43 -2.24 -10.60
C THR A 239 -16.98 -2.11 -9.16
N ILE A 240 -16.58 -3.22 -8.54
CA ILE A 240 -16.01 -3.28 -7.19
C ILE A 240 -14.52 -3.60 -7.34
N SER A 241 -13.68 -2.97 -6.54
CA SER A 241 -12.22 -3.17 -6.52
C SER A 241 -11.74 -3.14 -5.08
N SER A 242 -10.96 -4.13 -4.64
CA SER A 242 -10.40 -4.14 -3.27
C SER A 242 -9.52 -2.90 -3.06
N THR A 243 -8.67 -2.56 -4.04
CA THR A 243 -7.79 -1.38 -4.01
C THR A 243 -8.49 -0.02 -3.94
N LYS A 244 -9.81 0.04 -4.15
CA LYS A 244 -10.63 1.27 -4.03
C LYS A 244 -11.65 1.20 -2.91
N SER A 245 -11.56 0.20 -2.04
CA SER A 245 -12.50 0.00 -0.95
C SER A 245 -12.31 1.07 0.13
N GLU A 246 -13.41 1.67 0.59
CA GLU A 246 -13.40 2.59 1.74
C GLU A 246 -13.21 1.86 3.08
N ARG A 247 -13.37 0.52 3.10
CA ARG A 247 -13.21 -0.33 4.29
C ARG A 247 -11.75 -0.76 4.51
N GLN A 248 -10.82 0.12 4.16
CA GLN A 248 -9.41 -0.12 4.44
C GLN A 248 -9.17 -0.05 5.94
N LYS A 249 -8.45 -1.04 6.48
CA LYS A 249 -8.08 -1.10 7.89
C LYS A 249 -7.30 0.16 8.24
N LYS A 250 -7.69 0.82 9.33
CA LYS A 250 -7.05 2.04 9.82
C LYS A 250 -6.86 2.07 11.33
N ALA A 251 -5.95 2.90 11.79
CA ALA A 251 -5.72 3.22 13.18
C ALA A 251 -5.51 4.72 13.34
N ASN A 252 -5.86 5.26 14.50
CA ASN A 252 -5.56 6.64 14.80
C ASN A 252 -4.26 6.72 15.59
N ILE A 253 -3.35 7.55 15.08
CA ILE A 253 -2.10 7.92 15.75
C ILE A 253 -2.17 9.41 16.00
N ASP A 254 -2.52 9.79 17.22
CA ASP A 254 -2.51 11.18 17.66
C ASP A 254 -1.07 11.70 17.65
N GLU A 255 -0.89 12.99 17.34
CA GLU A 255 0.42 13.65 17.54
C GLU A 255 1.63 13.02 16.84
N PHE A 256 1.45 12.22 15.78
CA PHE A 256 2.55 11.53 15.08
C PHE A 256 3.76 12.44 14.76
N ASN A 257 3.51 13.69 14.33
CA ASN A 257 4.58 14.64 13.98
C ASN A 257 5.33 15.21 15.20
N SER A 258 4.78 15.11 16.40
CA SER A 258 5.40 15.56 17.66
C SER A 258 5.92 14.41 18.52
N MET A 259 5.66 13.16 18.13
CA MET A 259 6.16 11.98 18.81
C MET A 259 7.65 11.78 18.60
N ARG A 260 8.31 11.27 19.63
CA ARG A 260 9.66 10.74 19.53
C ARG A 260 9.62 9.38 18.82
N PRO A 261 10.68 8.98 18.12
CA PRO A 261 10.73 7.71 17.38
C PRO A 261 10.28 6.47 18.16
N PHE A 262 10.62 6.38 19.44
CA PHE A 262 10.23 5.23 20.25
C PHE A 262 8.74 5.21 20.63
N GLU A 263 8.11 6.37 20.75
CA GLU A 263 6.66 6.48 21.02
C GLU A 263 5.87 5.99 19.81
N ILE A 264 6.38 6.27 18.60
CA ILE A 264 5.85 5.74 17.36
C ILE A 264 5.92 4.21 17.38
N ILE A 265 7.10 3.63 17.66
CA ILE A 265 7.29 2.17 17.69
C ILE A 265 6.35 1.50 18.70
N ASP A 266 6.29 2.00 19.95
CA ASP A 266 5.44 1.42 20.99
C ASP A 266 3.94 1.48 20.60
N GLN A 267 3.49 2.58 19.98
CA GLN A 267 2.11 2.70 19.51
C GLN A 267 1.81 1.79 18.32
N ILE A 268 2.73 1.66 17.36
CA ILE A 268 2.56 0.75 16.22
C ILE A 268 2.47 -0.70 16.67
N ASN A 269 3.37 -1.14 17.57
CA ASN A 269 3.35 -2.51 18.09
C ASN A 269 2.03 -2.81 18.78
N LYS A 270 1.53 -1.89 19.62
CA LYS A 270 0.21 -2.03 20.25
C LYS A 270 -0.91 -2.19 19.21
N LEU A 271 -0.88 -1.39 18.14
CA LEU A 271 -1.90 -1.44 17.08
C LEU A 271 -1.85 -2.72 16.24
N ILE A 272 -0.67 -3.33 16.11
CA ILE A 272 -0.48 -4.61 15.42
C ILE A 272 -0.96 -5.74 16.34
N ASP A 273 -0.53 -5.76 17.60
CA ASP A 273 -0.84 -6.80 18.58
C ASP A 273 -2.32 -6.86 18.95
N GLU A 274 -3.02 -5.72 19.06
CA GLU A 274 -4.47 -5.67 19.35
C GLU A 274 -5.34 -6.22 18.19
N LYS A 275 -4.75 -6.47 17.02
CA LYS A 275 -5.49 -6.75 15.79
C LYS A 275 -5.07 -8.03 15.06
N ASN A 276 -4.18 -8.82 15.67
CA ASN A 276 -3.82 -10.19 15.29
C ASN A 276 -4.40 -11.15 16.34
#